data_AF-A0A3D4FRB5-F1
#
_entry.id   AF-A0A3D4FRB5-F1
#
_cell.length_a   1.000
_cell.length_b   1.000
_cell.length_c   1.000
_cell.angle_alpha   90.00
_cell.angle_beta   90.00
_cell.angle_gamma   90.00
#
_symmetry.space_group_name_H-M   'P 1'
#
loop_
_entity.id
_entity.type
_entity.pdbx_description
1 polymer ?
#
loop_
_entity_poly.entity_id
_entity_poly.type
_entity_poly.pdbx_seq_one_letter_code
_entity_poly.pdbx_strand_id
1 'polypeptide(L)'
;MTEPSDRADLDRRGLNEAELARQLRLFADPPPPITLDRPCRLGDGIAQIDPGVADDYVRAHEAAQCNGRCQKFVPASGAATRMFQTLLNLRARFPSLTATALSRATDTGDDDARDVLAFVTQLDRFAFFPALARTLATRGLDADALVDNGTYDELVSGLLDDSGLGYAALPKGLLDFHRSAGDIRTPFEEQLLEAAAYTSDADGVCHLHVTVTADHLPAFVARFDAIRAKYESRLNAHFDVTFSVQKPATDTVTVDRTGAPLRDADGRLVFRQSGHGALLANLNDLQGDVIFLKNIDNVAPDLQGSSSLRWKRVLGGCLVRTQEHAHAHLR
;
A
#
# COMPACT_ATOMS: atom_id res chain seq x y z
N MET A 1 -34.81 7.62 9.94
CA MET A 1 -35.52 6.53 9.25
C MET A 1 -34.76 6.27 7.98
N THR A 2 -34.36 5.03 7.76
CA THR A 2 -33.68 4.54 6.54
C THR A 2 -34.74 4.33 5.46
N GLU A 3 -34.54 4.92 4.29
CA GLU A 3 -35.38 4.65 3.12
C GLU A 3 -35.20 3.19 2.68
N PRO A 4 -36.15 2.58 1.93
CA PRO A 4 -35.98 1.22 1.41
C PRO A 4 -34.70 1.02 0.58
N SER A 5 -34.26 2.07 -0.13
CA SER A 5 -32.99 2.10 -0.85
C SER A 5 -31.78 2.04 0.09
N ASP A 6 -31.85 2.69 1.25
CA ASP A 6 -30.78 2.66 2.25
C ASP A 6 -30.59 1.26 2.81
N ARG A 7 -31.69 0.52 3.06
CA ARG A 7 -31.60 -0.86 3.54
C ARG A 7 -30.95 -1.77 2.51
N ALA A 8 -31.29 -1.62 1.22
CA ALA A 8 -30.64 -2.35 0.14
C ALA A 8 -29.14 -2.00 -0.01
N ASP A 9 -28.75 -0.74 0.23
CA ASP A 9 -27.35 -0.31 0.23
C ASP A 9 -26.56 -0.94 1.40
N LEU A 10 -27.16 -0.98 2.59
CA LEU A 10 -26.57 -1.59 3.78
C LEU A 10 -26.42 -3.10 3.62
N ASP A 11 -27.48 -3.79 3.17
CA ASP A 11 -27.49 -5.25 3.00
C ASP A 11 -26.42 -5.70 1.98
N ARG A 12 -26.28 -4.98 0.85
CA ARG A 12 -25.22 -5.25 -0.14
C ARG A 12 -23.81 -5.14 0.42
N ARG A 13 -23.63 -4.34 1.48
CA ARG A 13 -22.34 -4.13 2.15
C ARG A 13 -22.16 -5.02 3.37
N GLY A 14 -23.17 -5.78 3.79
CA GLY A 14 -23.16 -6.52 5.06
C GLY A 14 -23.21 -5.61 6.29
N LEU A 15 -23.71 -4.39 6.13
CA LEU A 15 -23.99 -3.45 7.21
C LEU A 15 -25.45 -3.57 7.64
N ASN A 16 -25.74 -3.16 8.87
CA ASN A 16 -27.12 -3.05 9.36
C ASN A 16 -27.38 -1.62 9.87
N GLU A 17 -28.65 -1.34 10.18
CA GLU A 17 -29.07 -0.01 10.63
C GLU A 17 -28.46 0.41 11.97
N ALA A 18 -28.20 -0.57 12.85
CA ALA A 18 -27.57 -0.30 14.12
C ALA A 18 -26.12 0.18 13.92
N GLU A 19 -25.40 -0.41 12.98
CA GLU A 19 -24.05 0.00 12.60
C GLU A 19 -24.05 1.38 11.90
N LEU A 20 -24.99 1.63 10.97
CA LEU A 20 -25.16 2.96 10.37
C LEU A 20 -25.41 4.03 11.46
N ALA A 21 -26.33 3.76 12.38
CA ALA A 21 -26.63 4.68 13.47
C ALA A 21 -25.43 4.88 14.41
N ARG A 22 -24.62 3.83 14.65
CA ARG A 22 -23.39 3.93 15.43
C ARG A 22 -22.36 4.83 14.75
N GLN A 23 -22.16 4.68 13.45
CA GLN A 23 -21.24 5.52 12.67
C GLN A 23 -21.68 6.99 12.66
N LEU A 24 -22.97 7.26 12.46
CA LEU A 24 -23.50 8.63 12.49
C LEU A 24 -23.36 9.26 13.89
N ARG A 25 -23.55 8.49 14.96
CA ARG A 25 -23.30 8.98 16.33
C ARG A 25 -21.84 9.39 16.55
N LEU A 26 -20.86 8.68 15.98
CA LEU A 26 -19.45 9.07 16.08
C LEU A 26 -19.13 10.41 15.41
N PHE A 27 -19.92 10.83 14.41
CA PHE A 27 -19.76 12.17 13.82
C PHE A 27 -20.48 13.24 14.62
N ALA A 28 -21.64 12.91 15.20
CA ALA A 28 -22.42 13.84 16.04
C ALA A 28 -21.78 14.08 17.42
N ASP A 29 -21.18 13.04 18.00
CA ASP A 29 -20.50 13.05 19.29
C ASP A 29 -19.16 12.31 19.15
N PRO A 30 -18.14 12.98 18.57
CA PRO A 30 -16.84 12.36 18.35
C PRO A 30 -16.16 12.06 19.68
N PRO A 31 -15.36 10.97 19.75
CA PRO A 31 -14.56 10.69 20.93
C PRO A 31 -13.67 11.89 21.25
N PRO A 32 -13.44 12.19 22.54
CA PRO A 32 -12.61 13.33 22.91
C PRO A 32 -11.21 13.19 22.27
N PRO A 33 -10.58 14.31 21.90
CA PRO A 33 -9.24 14.28 21.35
C PRO A 33 -8.29 13.60 22.34
N ILE A 34 -7.35 12.83 21.82
CA ILE A 34 -6.31 12.19 22.64
C ILE A 34 -5.45 13.30 23.23
N THR A 35 -5.42 13.40 24.55
CA THR A 35 -4.49 14.27 25.26
C THR A 35 -3.10 13.64 25.20
N LEU A 36 -2.17 14.31 24.53
CA LEU A 36 -0.76 13.92 24.55
C LEU A 36 -0.19 14.20 25.94
N ASP A 37 0.38 13.19 26.59
CA ASP A 37 1.03 13.33 27.90
C ASP A 37 2.33 14.13 27.77
N ARG A 38 3.36 13.54 27.15
CA ARG A 38 4.68 14.14 26.90
C ARG A 38 5.46 13.32 25.87
N PRO A 39 6.49 13.88 25.20
CA PRO A 39 7.25 13.13 24.20
C PRO A 39 7.99 11.94 24.84
N CYS A 40 8.04 10.82 24.12
CA CYS A 40 8.83 9.66 24.52
C CYS A 40 10.33 10.00 24.50
N ARG A 41 11.08 9.46 25.47
CA ARG A 41 12.54 9.60 25.63
C ARG A 41 13.16 8.24 25.86
N LEU A 42 14.49 8.15 25.77
CA LEU A 42 15.20 6.93 26.16
C LEU A 42 14.87 6.58 27.63
N GLY A 43 14.42 5.35 27.86
CA GLY A 43 13.95 4.88 29.18
C GLY A 43 12.50 5.26 29.50
N ASP A 44 11.81 5.92 28.57
CA ASP A 44 10.49 6.50 28.80
C ASP A 44 9.67 6.49 27.49
N GLY A 45 9.06 5.34 27.19
CA GLY A 45 8.38 5.09 25.92
C GLY A 45 9.31 4.69 24.77
N ILE A 46 10.64 4.93 24.87
CA ILE A 46 11.64 4.38 23.95
C ILE A 46 12.59 3.46 24.72
N ALA A 47 12.56 2.17 24.38
CA ALA A 47 13.50 1.19 24.90
C ALA A 47 14.77 1.16 24.04
N GLN A 48 15.94 1.21 24.69
CA GLN A 48 17.21 0.95 24.03
C GLN A 48 17.51 -0.55 24.13
N ILE A 49 17.85 -1.17 23.00
CA ILE A 49 18.22 -2.59 22.94
C ILE A 49 19.73 -2.67 22.77
N ASP A 50 20.40 -3.25 23.76
CA ASP A 50 21.84 -3.47 23.71
C ASP A 50 22.20 -4.48 22.61
N PRO A 51 23.41 -4.37 22.00
CA PRO A 51 23.81 -5.24 20.90
C PRO A 51 23.71 -6.74 21.23
N GLY A 52 24.13 -7.17 22.43
CA GLY A 52 24.04 -8.57 22.84
C GLY A 52 22.60 -9.07 22.94
N VAL A 53 21.71 -8.25 23.49
CA VAL A 53 20.26 -8.54 23.59
C VAL A 53 19.62 -8.56 22.20
N ALA A 54 20.04 -7.67 21.31
CA ALA A 54 19.56 -7.67 19.92
C ALA A 54 19.90 -8.99 19.22
N ASP A 55 21.10 -9.54 19.42
CA ASP A 55 21.50 -10.81 18.81
C ASP A 55 20.73 -12.01 19.43
N ASP A 56 20.39 -11.95 20.73
CA ASP A 56 19.48 -12.91 21.35
C ASP A 56 18.08 -12.86 20.75
N TYR A 57 17.55 -11.66 20.47
CA TYR A 57 16.28 -11.50 19.78
C TYR A 57 16.35 -12.02 18.35
N VAL A 58 17.42 -11.75 17.60
CA VAL A 58 17.59 -12.32 16.25
C VAL A 58 17.52 -13.85 16.31
N ARG A 59 18.23 -14.51 17.26
CA ARG A 59 18.14 -15.97 17.44
C ARG A 59 16.73 -16.45 17.79
N ALA A 60 16.03 -15.74 18.66
CA ALA A 60 14.65 -16.08 19.04
C ALA A 60 13.70 -15.98 17.85
N HIS A 61 13.87 -14.96 17.00
CA HIS A 61 13.13 -14.82 15.75
C HIS A 61 13.46 -15.94 14.78
N GLU A 62 14.73 -16.24 14.54
CA GLU A 62 15.15 -17.31 13.62
C GLU A 62 14.57 -18.68 14.05
N ALA A 63 14.58 -18.98 15.35
CA ALA A 63 13.92 -20.18 15.87
C ALA A 63 12.40 -20.18 15.63
N ALA A 64 11.72 -19.05 15.84
CA ALA A 64 10.28 -18.94 15.59
C ALA A 64 9.96 -19.06 14.10
N GLN A 65 10.77 -18.44 13.25
CA GLN A 65 10.69 -18.47 11.80
C GLN A 65 10.83 -19.90 11.29
N CYS A 66 11.90 -20.62 11.68
CA CYS A 66 12.11 -22.02 11.28
C CYS A 66 10.97 -22.96 11.69
N ASN A 67 10.30 -22.65 12.81
CA ASN A 67 9.13 -23.41 13.29
C ASN A 67 7.81 -23.01 12.59
N GLY A 68 7.85 -22.23 11.51
CA GLY A 68 6.67 -21.81 10.76
C GLY A 68 5.76 -20.82 11.48
N ARG A 69 6.25 -20.15 12.54
CA ARG A 69 5.42 -19.25 13.37
C ARG A 69 5.27 -17.85 12.77
N CYS A 70 6.07 -17.51 11.77
CA CYS A 70 6.15 -16.16 11.21
C CYS A 70 5.38 -16.06 9.89
N GLN A 71 4.51 -15.06 9.79
CA GLN A 71 3.77 -14.76 8.58
C GLN A 71 3.82 -13.26 8.28
N LYS A 72 3.72 -12.92 7.00
CA LYS A 72 3.65 -11.53 6.56
C LYS A 72 2.24 -11.17 6.13
N PHE A 73 1.77 -10.00 6.55
CA PHE A 73 0.49 -9.44 6.13
C PHE A 73 0.72 -8.08 5.46
N VAL A 74 0.23 -7.94 4.22
CA VAL A 74 0.44 -6.76 3.39
C VAL A 74 -0.90 -6.16 2.95
N PRO A 75 -1.27 -4.98 3.49
CA PRO A 75 -2.39 -4.22 2.96
C PRO A 75 -2.05 -3.64 1.58
N ALA A 76 -2.77 -4.04 0.55
CA ALA A 76 -2.57 -3.61 -0.84
C ALA A 76 -3.86 -3.14 -1.55
N SER A 77 -4.94 -2.87 -0.81
CA SER A 77 -6.21 -2.37 -1.34
C SER A 77 -6.19 -0.90 -1.78
N GLY A 78 -5.10 -0.17 -1.50
CA GLY A 78 -4.97 1.24 -1.87
C GLY A 78 -4.72 1.45 -3.38
N ALA A 79 -5.62 2.17 -4.05
CA ALA A 79 -5.40 2.63 -5.41
C ALA A 79 -4.25 3.65 -5.49
N ALA A 80 -3.53 3.67 -6.61
CA ALA A 80 -2.45 4.64 -6.84
C ALA A 80 -2.97 6.05 -7.19
N THR A 81 -4.28 6.27 -7.30
CA THR A 81 -4.87 7.54 -7.76
C THR A 81 -4.33 8.77 -7.03
N ARG A 82 -4.09 8.70 -5.71
CA ARG A 82 -3.48 9.82 -4.96
C ARG A 82 -2.05 10.13 -5.38
N MET A 83 -1.28 9.13 -5.79
CA MET A 83 0.10 9.29 -6.28
C MET A 83 0.13 10.13 -7.57
N PHE A 84 -0.91 10.03 -8.39
CA PHE A 84 -1.02 10.75 -9.66
C PHE A 84 -2.02 11.91 -9.64
N GLN A 85 -2.55 12.28 -8.46
CA GLN A 85 -3.60 13.29 -8.34
C GLN A 85 -3.15 14.65 -8.88
N THR A 86 -1.89 15.04 -8.62
CA THR A 86 -1.32 16.29 -9.13
C THR A 86 -1.28 16.32 -10.67
N LEU A 87 -0.89 15.22 -11.32
CA LEU A 87 -0.95 15.10 -12.78
C LEU A 87 -2.39 15.17 -13.32
N LEU A 88 -3.31 14.46 -12.68
CA LEU A 88 -4.73 14.46 -13.05
C LEU A 88 -5.35 15.85 -12.91
N ASN A 89 -5.03 16.56 -11.82
CA ASN A 89 -5.51 17.92 -11.56
C ASN A 89 -5.00 18.90 -12.61
N LEU A 90 -3.70 18.88 -12.94
CA LEU A 90 -3.16 19.75 -13.98
C LEU A 90 -3.73 19.44 -15.35
N ARG A 91 -3.87 18.16 -15.71
CA ARG A 91 -4.50 17.75 -16.97
C ARG A 91 -5.94 18.30 -17.10
N ALA A 92 -6.67 18.42 -16.00
CA ALA A 92 -8.01 19.01 -16.00
C ALA A 92 -8.01 20.55 -16.06
N ARG A 93 -6.96 21.20 -15.54
CA ARG A 93 -6.85 22.67 -15.44
C ARG A 93 -6.25 23.32 -16.69
N PHE A 94 -5.38 22.61 -17.40
CA PHE A 94 -4.62 23.13 -18.54
C PHE A 94 -5.17 22.57 -19.85
N PRO A 95 -5.39 23.40 -20.89
CA PRO A 95 -5.78 22.90 -22.22
C PRO A 95 -4.71 22.02 -22.88
N SER A 96 -3.44 22.26 -22.55
CA SER A 96 -2.29 21.44 -22.95
C SER A 96 -1.16 21.62 -21.94
N LEU A 97 -0.54 20.51 -21.58
CA LEU A 97 0.60 20.45 -20.66
C LEU A 97 1.89 20.71 -21.43
N THR A 98 2.35 21.96 -21.40
CA THR A 98 3.63 22.37 -22.01
C THR A 98 4.58 22.94 -20.99
N ALA A 99 5.89 22.90 -21.27
CA ALA A 99 6.92 23.53 -20.45
C ALA A 99 6.58 25.00 -20.16
N THR A 100 6.22 25.78 -21.20
CA THR A 100 5.86 27.19 -21.04
C THR A 100 4.63 27.40 -20.15
N ALA A 101 3.59 26.57 -20.30
CA ALA A 101 2.38 26.71 -19.49
C ALA A 101 2.66 26.39 -18.01
N LEU A 102 3.41 25.31 -17.75
CA LEU A 102 3.78 24.91 -16.39
C LEU A 102 4.73 25.93 -15.74
N SER A 103 5.77 26.39 -16.44
CA SER A 103 6.70 27.40 -15.91
C SER A 103 5.99 28.70 -15.52
N ARG A 104 5.07 29.21 -16.35
CA ARG A 104 4.29 30.40 -15.99
C ARG A 104 3.44 30.19 -14.72
N ALA A 105 2.84 29.01 -14.58
CA ALA A 105 2.06 28.68 -13.38
C ALA A 105 2.98 28.60 -12.14
N THR A 106 4.16 27.99 -12.26
CA THR A 106 5.18 27.96 -11.22
C THR A 106 5.62 29.37 -10.80
N ASP A 107 5.83 30.29 -11.74
CA ASP A 107 6.20 31.68 -11.46
C ASP A 107 5.11 32.43 -10.67
N THR A 108 3.85 32.01 -10.80
CA THR A 108 2.71 32.53 -10.02
C THR A 108 2.47 31.80 -8.70
N GLY A 109 3.35 30.86 -8.31
CA GLY A 109 3.27 30.14 -7.05
C GLY A 109 2.45 28.85 -7.08
N ASP A 110 2.20 28.25 -8.25
CA ASP A 110 1.52 26.96 -8.35
C ASP A 110 2.49 25.80 -8.05
N ASP A 111 2.33 25.20 -6.87
CA ASP A 111 3.16 24.09 -6.41
C ASP A 111 2.92 22.81 -7.24
N ASP A 112 1.68 22.52 -7.65
CA ASP A 112 1.37 21.36 -8.48
C ASP A 112 2.11 21.45 -9.83
N ALA A 113 2.12 22.65 -10.44
CA ALA A 113 2.85 22.87 -11.70
C ALA A 113 4.36 22.68 -11.54
N ARG A 114 4.93 23.11 -10.40
CA ARG A 114 6.35 22.92 -10.08
C ARG A 114 6.69 21.44 -9.96
N ASP A 115 5.86 20.68 -9.26
CA ASP A 115 6.06 19.25 -9.06
C ASP A 115 5.94 18.48 -10.37
N VAL A 116 4.97 18.81 -11.23
CA VAL A 116 4.84 18.15 -12.55
C VAL A 116 5.99 18.52 -13.48
N LEU A 117 6.47 19.77 -13.46
CA LEU A 117 7.63 20.15 -14.26
C LEU A 117 8.89 19.39 -13.80
N ALA A 118 9.10 19.22 -12.49
CA ALA A 118 10.17 18.41 -11.95
C ALA A 118 10.02 16.92 -12.31
N PHE A 119 8.79 16.41 -12.31
CA PHE A 119 8.46 15.04 -12.66
C PHE A 119 8.80 14.72 -14.13
N VAL A 120 8.30 15.52 -15.08
CA VAL A 120 8.51 15.25 -16.52
C VAL A 120 9.97 15.46 -16.96
N THR A 121 10.70 16.36 -16.30
CA THR A 121 12.13 16.61 -16.60
C THR A 121 13.05 15.53 -16.04
N GLN A 122 12.57 14.71 -15.11
CA GLN A 122 13.31 13.59 -14.51
C GLN A 122 12.68 12.25 -14.83
N LEU A 123 11.89 12.19 -15.90
CA LEU A 123 11.06 11.04 -16.21
C LEU A 123 11.92 9.78 -16.45
N ASP A 124 13.09 9.94 -17.06
CA ASP A 124 14.09 8.90 -17.34
C ASP A 124 14.63 8.17 -16.09
N ARG A 125 14.56 8.83 -14.92
CA ARG A 125 15.00 8.29 -13.64
C ARG A 125 14.01 7.29 -13.05
N PHE A 126 12.74 7.31 -13.48
CA PHE A 126 11.72 6.44 -12.93
C PHE A 126 11.82 5.01 -13.48
N ALA A 127 11.45 4.04 -12.64
CA ALA A 127 11.49 2.63 -13.01
C ALA A 127 10.55 2.30 -14.18
N PHE A 128 9.40 2.98 -14.28
CA PHE A 128 8.42 2.78 -15.35
C PHE A 128 8.80 3.41 -16.69
N PHE A 129 9.82 4.27 -16.76
CA PHE A 129 10.13 5.02 -17.98
C PHE A 129 10.38 4.13 -19.21
N PRO A 130 11.16 3.02 -19.12
CA PRO A 130 11.33 2.13 -20.26
C PRO A 130 10.00 1.54 -20.76
N ALA A 131 9.04 1.27 -19.87
CA ALA A 131 7.72 0.78 -20.25
C ALA A 131 6.89 1.87 -20.92
N LEU A 132 6.94 3.10 -20.39
CA LEU A 132 6.27 4.26 -20.98
C LEU A 132 6.81 4.56 -22.39
N ALA A 133 8.14 4.61 -22.55
CA ALA A 133 8.78 4.88 -23.84
C ALA A 133 8.41 3.83 -24.89
N ARG A 134 8.41 2.53 -24.54
CA ARG A 134 7.94 1.46 -25.45
C ARG A 134 6.48 1.64 -25.82
N THR A 135 5.63 1.99 -24.87
CA THR A 135 4.19 2.19 -25.08
C THR A 135 3.94 3.33 -26.07
N LEU A 136 4.64 4.46 -25.89
CA LEU A 136 4.55 5.61 -26.80
C LEU A 136 5.12 5.31 -28.19
N ALA A 137 6.21 4.54 -28.27
CA ALA A 137 6.79 4.13 -29.55
C ALA A 137 5.81 3.31 -30.42
N THR A 138 4.92 2.52 -29.81
CA THR A 138 3.85 1.81 -30.58
C THR A 138 2.88 2.76 -31.29
N ARG A 139 2.83 4.02 -30.86
CA ARG A 139 2.01 5.09 -31.45
C ARG A 139 2.82 6.02 -32.38
N GLY A 140 4.09 5.70 -32.64
CA GLY A 140 4.99 6.53 -33.43
C GLY A 140 5.50 7.77 -32.69
N LEU A 141 5.44 7.78 -31.35
CA LEU A 141 5.91 8.88 -30.51
C LEU A 141 7.26 8.53 -29.87
N ASP A 142 8.14 9.53 -29.76
CA ASP A 142 9.42 9.44 -29.06
C ASP A 142 9.30 10.16 -27.71
N ALA A 143 9.46 9.41 -26.63
CA ALA A 143 9.30 9.92 -25.27
C ALA A 143 10.37 10.96 -24.92
N ASP A 144 11.62 10.77 -25.35
CA ASP A 144 12.71 11.70 -25.08
C ASP A 144 12.47 13.01 -25.86
N ALA A 145 12.05 12.90 -27.12
CA ALA A 145 11.70 14.08 -27.93
C ALA A 145 10.51 14.85 -27.35
N LEU A 146 9.51 14.19 -26.76
CA LEU A 146 8.38 14.85 -26.09
C LEU A 146 8.82 15.64 -24.86
N VAL A 147 9.77 15.11 -24.09
CA VAL A 147 10.39 15.81 -22.95
C VAL A 147 11.18 17.02 -23.45
N ASP A 148 12.06 16.83 -24.44
CA ASP A 148 12.94 17.88 -24.97
C ASP A 148 12.17 19.03 -25.63
N ASN A 149 11.09 18.70 -26.35
CA ASN A 149 10.21 19.70 -26.98
C ASN A 149 9.27 20.39 -25.97
N GLY A 150 9.24 19.93 -24.71
CA GLY A 150 8.41 20.51 -23.67
C GLY A 150 6.91 20.29 -23.88
N THR A 151 6.51 19.16 -24.48
CA THR A 151 5.11 18.80 -24.76
C THR A 151 4.74 17.50 -24.04
N TYR A 152 3.91 17.60 -23.01
CA TYR A 152 3.78 16.54 -22.00
C TYR A 152 2.44 15.79 -22.01
N ASP A 153 1.46 16.21 -22.82
CA ASP A 153 0.13 15.61 -22.85
C ASP A 153 0.16 14.10 -23.15
N GLU A 154 0.97 13.70 -24.14
CA GLU A 154 1.12 12.28 -24.52
C GLU A 154 1.90 11.47 -23.47
N LEU A 155 2.87 12.08 -22.78
CA LEU A 155 3.60 11.43 -21.68
C LEU A 155 2.64 11.13 -20.52
N VAL A 156 1.82 12.11 -20.14
CA VAL A 156 0.85 11.98 -19.05
C VAL A 156 -0.25 10.99 -19.43
N SER A 157 -0.77 11.05 -20.65
CA SER A 157 -1.82 10.14 -21.12
C SER A 157 -1.30 8.70 -21.29
N GLY A 158 -0.08 8.55 -21.83
CA GLY A 158 0.60 7.26 -21.94
C GLY A 158 0.91 6.61 -20.58
N LEU A 159 1.11 7.41 -19.53
CA LEU A 159 1.31 6.90 -18.17
C LEU A 159 -0.01 6.53 -17.50
N LEU A 160 -1.00 7.43 -17.53
CA LEU A 160 -2.16 7.35 -16.66
C LEU A 160 -3.32 6.54 -17.24
N ASP A 161 -3.53 6.62 -18.55
CA ASP A 161 -4.76 6.11 -19.17
C ASP A 161 -4.63 4.63 -19.55
N ASP A 162 -5.77 3.95 -19.65
CA ASP A 162 -5.85 2.52 -20.00
C ASP A 162 -5.32 2.22 -21.40
N SER A 163 -5.27 3.23 -22.29
CA SER A 163 -4.63 3.10 -23.60
C SER A 163 -3.11 2.94 -23.50
N GLY A 164 -2.52 3.36 -22.37
CA GLY A 164 -1.10 3.35 -22.09
C GLY A 164 -0.76 2.35 -20.98
N LEU A 165 -0.09 2.83 -19.92
CA LEU A 165 0.26 2.00 -18.76
C LEU A 165 -0.89 1.83 -17.75
N GLY A 166 -1.93 2.68 -17.79
CA GLY A 166 -3.08 2.58 -16.89
C GLY A 166 -2.78 2.87 -15.41
N TYR A 167 -1.71 3.62 -15.11
CA TYR A 167 -1.23 3.78 -13.74
C TYR A 167 -2.21 4.52 -12.81
N ALA A 168 -3.17 5.27 -13.36
CA ALA A 168 -4.21 5.90 -12.56
C ALA A 168 -5.18 4.90 -11.92
N ALA A 169 -5.42 3.77 -12.60
CA ALA A 169 -6.35 2.72 -12.18
C ALA A 169 -5.65 1.54 -11.49
N LEU A 170 -4.35 1.33 -11.71
CA LEU A 170 -3.62 0.23 -11.08
C LEU A 170 -3.41 0.41 -9.56
N PRO A 171 -3.42 -0.68 -8.78
CA PRO A 171 -3.03 -0.64 -7.39
C PRO A 171 -1.52 -0.38 -7.28
N LYS A 172 -1.10 0.32 -6.22
CA LYS A 172 0.32 0.67 -6.01
C LYS A 172 1.25 -0.54 -6.08
N GLY A 173 0.79 -1.69 -5.60
CA GLY A 173 1.56 -2.94 -5.56
C GLY A 173 1.98 -3.48 -6.92
N LEU A 174 1.39 -3.00 -8.02
CA LEU A 174 1.65 -3.47 -9.38
C LEU A 174 2.33 -2.43 -10.28
N LEU A 175 2.70 -1.27 -9.73
CA LEU A 175 3.44 -0.24 -10.48
C LEU A 175 4.92 -0.60 -10.56
N ASP A 176 5.58 -0.29 -11.67
CA ASP A 176 7.04 -0.36 -11.74
C ASP A 176 7.63 0.70 -10.80
N PHE A 177 8.28 0.26 -9.73
CA PHE A 177 8.59 1.13 -8.60
C PHE A 177 10.09 1.26 -8.35
N HIS A 178 10.81 0.14 -8.36
CA HIS A 178 12.25 0.12 -8.19
C HIS A 178 12.96 -0.36 -9.45
N ARG A 179 14.11 0.25 -9.73
CA ARG A 179 15.05 -0.19 -10.78
C ARG A 179 16.42 -0.39 -10.13
N SER A 180 16.90 -1.63 -10.08
CA SER A 180 18.23 -1.94 -9.53
C SER A 180 18.93 -2.99 -10.39
N ALA A 181 20.18 -2.73 -10.78
CA ALA A 181 20.99 -3.61 -11.63
C ALA A 181 20.27 -4.11 -12.91
N GLY A 182 19.35 -3.29 -13.45
CA GLY A 182 18.55 -3.63 -14.64
C GLY A 182 17.24 -4.39 -14.36
N ASP A 183 16.99 -4.86 -13.13
CA ASP A 183 15.73 -5.49 -12.72
C ASP A 183 14.74 -4.38 -12.30
N ILE A 184 13.57 -4.37 -12.93
CA ILE A 184 12.45 -3.52 -12.55
C ILE A 184 11.52 -4.36 -11.68
N ARG A 185 11.21 -3.85 -10.48
CA ARG A 185 10.38 -4.53 -9.50
C ARG A 185 9.22 -3.66 -9.08
N THR A 186 8.07 -4.30 -9.00
CA THR A 186 6.87 -3.77 -8.37
C THR A 186 6.98 -3.87 -6.85
N PRO A 187 6.22 -3.09 -6.07
CA PRO A 187 6.24 -3.23 -4.63
C PRO A 187 5.80 -4.62 -4.17
N PHE A 188 4.88 -5.28 -4.88
CA PHE A 188 4.48 -6.64 -4.57
C PHE A 188 5.64 -7.65 -4.68
N GLU A 189 6.49 -7.51 -5.71
CA GLU A 189 7.72 -8.31 -5.83
C GLU A 189 8.70 -8.07 -4.69
N GLU A 190 8.84 -6.81 -4.26
CA GLU A 190 9.69 -6.48 -3.11
C GLU A 190 9.13 -7.07 -1.81
N GLN A 191 7.80 -7.18 -1.66
CA GLN A 191 7.21 -7.83 -0.50
C GLN A 191 7.52 -9.34 -0.44
N LEU A 192 7.61 -10.03 -1.59
CA LEU A 192 8.01 -11.43 -1.68
C LEU A 192 9.47 -11.63 -1.25
N LEU A 193 10.37 -10.77 -1.74
CA LEU A 193 11.79 -10.78 -1.33
C LEU A 193 11.93 -10.55 0.18
N GLU A 194 11.14 -9.64 0.72
CA GLU A 194 11.10 -9.43 2.16
C GLU A 194 10.53 -10.63 2.94
N ALA A 195 9.44 -11.25 2.46
CA ALA A 195 8.87 -12.43 3.11
C ALA A 195 9.91 -13.56 3.20
N ALA A 196 10.59 -13.86 2.09
CA ALA A 196 11.65 -14.87 2.08
C ALA A 196 12.78 -14.59 3.09
N ALA A 197 13.06 -13.31 3.39
CA ALA A 197 14.15 -12.93 4.28
C ALA A 197 13.86 -13.10 5.79
N TYR A 198 12.59 -13.13 6.21
CA TYR A 198 12.24 -13.17 7.64
C TYR A 198 10.96 -13.96 7.98
N THR A 199 10.36 -14.69 7.03
CA THR A 199 9.21 -15.57 7.29
C THR A 199 9.37 -16.97 6.69
N SER A 200 10.55 -17.32 6.17
CA SER A 200 10.80 -18.62 5.53
C SER A 200 11.05 -19.71 6.58
N ASP A 201 10.21 -20.73 6.62
CA ASP A 201 10.34 -21.82 7.59
C ASP A 201 11.49 -22.81 7.27
N ALA A 202 11.60 -23.88 8.06
CA ALA A 202 12.64 -24.90 7.87
C ALA A 202 12.54 -25.65 6.53
N ASP A 203 11.35 -25.70 5.92
CA ASP A 203 11.09 -26.30 4.61
C ASP A 203 11.21 -25.27 3.46
N GLY A 204 11.55 -24.02 3.79
CA GLY A 204 11.67 -22.91 2.84
C GLY A 204 10.35 -22.25 2.48
N VAL A 205 9.24 -22.60 3.14
CA VAL A 205 7.91 -22.03 2.86
C VAL A 205 7.79 -20.64 3.47
N CYS A 206 7.33 -19.68 2.66
CA CYS A 206 7.18 -18.27 3.04
C CYS A 206 5.71 -17.89 2.97
N HIS A 207 5.08 -17.69 4.13
CA HIS A 207 3.68 -17.32 4.21
C HIS A 207 3.48 -15.81 4.06
N LEU A 208 2.74 -15.42 3.02
CA LEU A 208 2.38 -14.04 2.73
C LEU A 208 0.88 -13.94 2.49
N HIS A 209 0.22 -13.06 3.24
CA HIS A 209 -1.16 -12.70 3.00
C HIS A 209 -1.26 -11.27 2.48
N VAL A 210 -2.02 -11.06 1.41
CA VAL A 210 -2.22 -9.75 0.80
C VAL A 210 -3.70 -9.41 0.76
N THR A 211 -4.06 -8.23 1.28
CA THR A 211 -5.42 -7.71 1.10
C THR A 211 -5.50 -6.84 -0.14
N VAL A 212 -6.49 -7.08 -0.99
CA VAL A 212 -6.67 -6.38 -2.28
C VAL A 212 -8.14 -5.94 -2.41
N THR A 213 -8.44 -5.14 -3.43
CA THR A 213 -9.83 -4.89 -3.83
C THR A 213 -10.32 -6.04 -4.72
N ALA A 214 -11.65 -6.22 -4.81
CA ALA A 214 -12.23 -7.23 -5.71
C ALA A 214 -11.77 -7.02 -7.16
N ASP A 215 -11.75 -5.76 -7.60
CA ASP A 215 -11.37 -5.38 -8.97
C ASP A 215 -9.89 -5.66 -9.30
N HIS A 216 -9.01 -5.62 -8.29
CA HIS A 216 -7.57 -5.83 -8.49
C HIS A 216 -7.09 -7.25 -8.18
N LEU A 217 -7.92 -8.09 -7.55
CA LEU A 217 -7.56 -9.46 -7.23
C LEU A 217 -7.06 -10.25 -8.45
N PRO A 218 -7.73 -10.23 -9.63
CA PRO A 218 -7.24 -10.94 -10.81
C PRO A 218 -5.85 -10.49 -11.25
N ALA A 219 -5.56 -9.19 -11.17
CA ALA A 219 -4.27 -8.63 -11.58
C ALA A 219 -3.13 -9.04 -10.63
N PHE A 220 -3.38 -9.11 -9.31
CA PHE A 220 -2.40 -9.61 -8.35
C PHE A 220 -2.10 -11.10 -8.52
N VAL A 221 -3.14 -11.92 -8.73
CA VAL A 221 -2.97 -13.36 -9.00
C VAL A 221 -2.16 -13.57 -10.28
N ALA A 222 -2.55 -12.91 -11.38
CA ALA A 222 -1.83 -12.99 -12.64
C ALA A 222 -0.37 -12.53 -12.50
N ARG A 223 -0.12 -11.46 -11.72
CA ARG A 223 1.25 -11.00 -11.44
C ARG A 223 2.02 -12.06 -10.67
N PHE A 224 1.45 -12.63 -9.62
CA PHE A 224 2.12 -13.66 -8.81
C PHE A 224 2.48 -14.88 -9.65
N ASP A 225 1.54 -15.41 -10.44
CA ASP A 225 1.77 -16.57 -11.29
C ASP A 225 2.90 -16.33 -12.30
N ALA A 226 2.97 -15.12 -12.86
CA ALA A 226 4.01 -14.74 -13.83
C ALA A 226 5.42 -14.65 -13.21
N ILE A 227 5.54 -14.34 -11.92
CA ILE A 227 6.84 -14.09 -11.25
C ILE A 227 7.25 -15.20 -10.28
N ARG A 228 6.32 -16.07 -9.86
CA ARG A 228 6.53 -17.06 -8.81
C ARG A 228 7.78 -17.91 -9.04
N ALA A 229 7.86 -18.56 -10.19
CA ALA A 229 8.98 -19.46 -10.51
C ALA A 229 10.34 -18.73 -10.53
N LYS A 230 10.37 -17.47 -11.00
CA LYS A 230 11.58 -16.62 -10.98
C LYS A 230 12.09 -16.44 -9.55
N TYR A 231 11.21 -16.10 -8.61
CA TYR A 231 11.61 -15.80 -7.23
C TYR A 231 11.82 -17.06 -6.39
N GLU A 232 11.00 -18.10 -6.53
CA GLU A 232 11.18 -19.37 -5.82
C GLU A 232 12.55 -19.99 -6.15
N SER A 233 12.92 -20.02 -7.43
CA SER A 233 14.24 -20.50 -7.86
C SER A 233 15.39 -19.60 -7.38
N ARG A 234 15.25 -18.27 -7.51
CA ARG A 234 16.29 -17.32 -7.12
C ARG A 234 16.58 -17.34 -5.62
N LEU A 235 15.56 -17.58 -4.79
CA LEU A 235 15.66 -17.47 -3.33
C LEU A 235 15.76 -18.82 -2.64
N ASN A 236 15.62 -19.93 -3.38
CA ASN A 236 15.47 -21.27 -2.80
C ASN A 236 14.36 -21.31 -1.73
N ALA A 237 13.17 -20.84 -2.13
CA ALA A 237 12.02 -20.70 -1.25
C ALA A 237 10.74 -21.12 -1.97
N HIS A 238 9.70 -21.45 -1.22
CA HIS A 238 8.36 -21.72 -1.72
C HIS A 238 7.39 -20.66 -1.20
N PHE A 239 6.64 -20.00 -2.07
CA PHE A 239 5.72 -18.96 -1.63
C PHE A 239 4.30 -19.51 -1.45
N ASP A 240 3.81 -19.44 -0.22
CA ASP A 240 2.40 -19.61 0.11
C ASP A 240 1.75 -18.22 0.19
N VAL A 241 1.24 -17.76 -0.96
CA VAL A 241 0.58 -16.45 -1.07
C VAL A 241 -0.92 -16.64 -1.07
N THR A 242 -1.58 -16.01 -0.10
CA THR A 242 -3.04 -15.95 -0.03
C THR A 242 -3.51 -14.52 -0.22
N PHE A 243 -4.70 -14.39 -0.80
CA PHE A 243 -5.35 -13.10 -1.02
C PHE A 243 -6.68 -13.05 -0.30
N SER A 244 -7.02 -11.89 0.26
CA SER A 244 -8.37 -11.58 0.71
C SER A 244 -8.84 -10.25 0.15
N VAL A 245 -10.16 -10.12 0.01
CA VAL A 245 -10.77 -8.84 -0.35
C VAL A 245 -11.17 -8.13 0.94
N GLN A 246 -10.89 -6.83 1.01
CA GLN A 246 -11.36 -6.00 2.12
C GLN A 246 -12.90 -6.07 2.23
N LYS A 247 -13.42 -6.47 3.39
CA LYS A 247 -14.86 -6.64 3.62
C LYS A 247 -15.59 -5.28 3.55
N PRO A 248 -16.56 -5.09 2.63
CA PRO A 248 -17.35 -3.84 2.53
C PRO A 248 -18.11 -3.48 3.83
N ALA A 249 -18.33 -4.47 4.70
CA ALA A 249 -18.95 -4.30 6.02
C ALA A 249 -18.12 -3.43 6.98
N THR A 250 -16.93 -3.02 6.56
CA THR A 250 -16.09 -2.08 7.30
C THR A 250 -16.14 -0.67 6.76
N ASP A 251 -16.85 -0.42 5.66
CA ASP A 251 -16.95 0.91 5.08
C ASP A 251 -17.73 1.85 6.02
N THR A 252 -17.28 3.10 6.09
CA THR A 252 -17.91 4.16 6.88
C THR A 252 -18.78 5.03 5.97
N VAL A 253 -20.00 5.33 6.42
CA VAL A 253 -20.88 6.30 5.75
C VAL A 253 -20.20 7.67 5.70
N THR A 254 -20.27 8.33 4.55
CA THR A 254 -19.77 9.70 4.40
C THR A 254 -20.86 10.66 4.85
N VAL A 255 -20.49 11.66 5.65
CA VAL A 255 -21.41 12.74 6.05
C VAL A 255 -20.97 14.07 5.45
N ASP A 256 -21.93 14.96 5.23
CA ASP A 256 -21.66 16.34 4.86
C ASP A 256 -21.28 17.21 6.08
N ARG A 257 -21.08 18.51 5.86
CA ARG A 257 -20.73 19.47 6.93
C ARG A 257 -21.84 19.68 7.96
N THR A 258 -23.06 19.25 7.67
CA THR A 258 -24.21 19.31 8.59
C THR A 258 -24.35 18.02 9.41
N GLY A 259 -23.55 17.00 9.11
CA GLY A 259 -23.63 15.67 9.72
C GLY A 259 -24.67 14.75 9.07
N ALA A 260 -25.28 15.15 7.96
CA ALA A 260 -26.23 14.33 7.22
C ALA A 260 -25.49 13.35 6.28
N PRO A 261 -26.01 12.13 6.05
CA PRO A 261 -25.41 11.19 5.11
C PRO A 261 -25.31 11.78 3.70
N LEU A 262 -24.11 11.75 3.12
CA LEU A 262 -23.88 12.15 1.75
C LEU A 262 -24.51 11.15 0.79
N ARG A 263 -25.15 11.66 -0.26
CA ARG A 263 -25.77 10.85 -1.31
C ARG A 263 -25.17 11.16 -2.68
N ASP A 264 -25.14 10.16 -3.56
CA ASP A 264 -24.73 10.34 -4.96
C ASP A 264 -25.88 10.90 -5.82
N ALA A 265 -25.64 11.05 -7.12
CA ALA A 265 -26.64 11.57 -8.07
C ALA A 265 -27.89 10.70 -8.19
N ASP A 266 -27.79 9.41 -7.84
CA ASP A 266 -28.90 8.45 -7.82
C ASP A 266 -29.60 8.39 -6.46
N GLY A 267 -29.19 9.23 -5.49
CA GLY A 267 -29.74 9.27 -4.15
C GLY A 267 -29.25 8.14 -3.23
N ARG A 268 -28.23 7.37 -3.61
CA ARG A 268 -27.67 6.28 -2.79
C ARG A 268 -26.69 6.78 -1.77
N LEU A 269 -26.53 6.05 -0.67
CA LEU A 269 -25.58 6.41 0.39
C LEU A 269 -24.14 6.28 -0.12
N VAL A 270 -23.32 7.31 0.13
CA VAL A 270 -21.90 7.31 -0.21
C VAL A 270 -21.08 6.76 0.96
N PHE A 271 -20.29 5.72 0.71
CA PHE A 271 -19.42 5.10 1.69
C PHE A 271 -17.94 5.25 1.30
N ARG A 272 -17.06 5.25 2.30
CA ARG A 272 -15.61 5.17 2.10
C ARG A 272 -15.04 4.03 2.93
N GLN A 273 -14.00 3.39 2.40
CA GLN A 273 -13.27 2.34 3.09
C GLN A 273 -12.72 2.86 4.43
N SER A 274 -13.12 2.22 5.54
CA SER A 274 -12.53 2.50 6.85
C SER A 274 -11.17 1.81 6.93
N GLY A 275 -10.10 2.58 7.04
CA GLY A 275 -8.74 2.06 6.95
C GLY A 275 -8.33 1.06 8.04
N HIS A 276 -8.99 1.06 9.21
CA HIS A 276 -8.53 0.30 10.38
C HIS A 276 -9.44 -0.89 10.75
N GLY A 277 -10.76 -0.80 10.50
CA GLY A 277 -11.72 -1.84 10.91
C GLY A 277 -11.55 -3.17 10.16
N ALA A 278 -11.18 -3.11 8.88
CA ALA A 278 -10.93 -4.32 8.08
C ALA A 278 -9.66 -5.06 8.48
N LEU A 279 -8.66 -4.34 8.98
CA LEU A 279 -7.37 -4.93 9.33
C LEU A 279 -7.54 -5.95 10.46
N LEU A 280 -8.24 -5.59 11.55
CA LEU A 280 -8.41 -6.48 12.70
C LEU A 280 -9.18 -7.76 12.35
N ALA A 281 -10.24 -7.65 11.55
CA ALA A 281 -10.98 -8.82 11.09
C ALA A 281 -10.10 -9.75 10.23
N ASN A 282 -9.33 -9.19 9.30
CA ASN A 282 -8.45 -9.96 8.44
C ASN A 282 -7.26 -10.59 9.22
N LEU A 283 -6.73 -9.88 10.22
CA LEU A 283 -5.69 -10.41 11.12
C LEU A 283 -6.23 -11.56 11.98
N ASN A 284 -7.46 -11.44 12.49
CA ASN A 284 -8.11 -12.53 13.23
C ASN A 284 -8.34 -13.75 12.33
N ASP A 285 -8.77 -13.55 11.09
CA ASP A 285 -8.99 -14.66 10.14
C ASP A 285 -7.68 -15.37 9.75
N LEU A 286 -6.54 -14.67 9.82
CA LEU A 286 -5.22 -15.20 9.47
C LEU A 286 -4.72 -16.28 10.44
N GLN A 287 -5.14 -16.23 11.71
CA GLN A 287 -4.75 -17.16 12.78
C GLN A 287 -3.20 -17.35 12.91
N GLY A 288 -2.43 -16.32 12.55
CA GLY A 288 -0.96 -16.34 12.63
C GLY A 288 -0.46 -16.04 14.04
N ASP A 289 0.69 -16.61 14.42
CA ASP A 289 1.33 -16.40 15.73
C ASP A 289 2.15 -15.11 15.76
N VAL A 290 3.12 -14.97 14.86
CA VAL A 290 3.94 -13.76 14.70
C VAL A 290 3.66 -13.14 13.32
N ILE A 291 2.94 -12.02 13.30
CA ILE A 291 2.52 -11.36 12.06
C ILE A 291 3.32 -10.08 11.82
N PHE A 292 4.04 -10.04 10.69
CA PHE A 292 4.70 -8.83 10.20
C PHE A 292 3.74 -8.03 9.30
N LEU A 293 3.19 -6.95 9.85
CA LEU A 293 2.33 -6.02 9.12
C LEU A 293 3.15 -4.92 8.43
N LYS A 294 3.02 -4.78 7.11
CA LYS A 294 3.69 -3.71 6.36
C LYS A 294 2.87 -3.27 5.15
N ASN A 295 2.74 -1.96 4.95
CA ASN A 295 2.09 -1.40 3.75
C ASN A 295 2.80 -1.84 2.47
N ILE A 296 2.03 -2.05 1.40
CA ILE A 296 2.52 -2.53 0.10
C ILE A 296 3.67 -1.69 -0.48
N ASP A 297 3.63 -0.37 -0.32
CA ASP A 297 4.56 0.62 -0.89
C ASP A 297 5.72 0.97 0.03
N ASN A 298 5.67 0.59 1.31
CA ASN A 298 6.81 0.72 2.20
C ASN A 298 7.74 -0.45 1.92
N VAL A 299 8.60 -0.34 0.91
CA VAL A 299 9.60 -1.33 0.51
C VAL A 299 10.91 -0.64 0.17
N ALA A 300 12.03 -1.33 0.36
CA ALA A 300 13.35 -0.83 0.01
C ALA A 300 13.96 -1.72 -1.09
N PRO A 301 14.67 -1.15 -2.08
CA PRO A 301 15.22 -1.92 -3.21
C PRO A 301 16.37 -2.83 -2.81
N ASP A 302 17.07 -2.52 -1.72
CA ASP A 302 18.19 -3.31 -1.19
C ASP A 302 17.91 -3.74 0.25
N LEU A 303 17.38 -4.94 0.39
CA LEU A 303 17.05 -5.51 1.69
C LEU A 303 18.26 -6.20 2.33
N GLN A 304 19.13 -6.81 1.53
CA GLN A 304 20.24 -7.63 2.03
C GLN A 304 21.30 -6.73 2.66
N GLY A 305 21.70 -7.04 3.89
CA GLY A 305 22.64 -6.20 4.65
C GLY A 305 22.05 -4.88 5.16
N SER A 306 20.77 -4.60 4.90
CA SER A 306 20.12 -3.39 5.41
C SER A 306 19.91 -3.46 6.93
N SER A 307 20.01 -2.30 7.59
CA SER A 307 19.63 -2.14 8.99
C SER A 307 18.15 -2.49 9.21
N SER A 308 17.30 -2.28 8.20
CA SER A 308 15.87 -2.61 8.24
C SER A 308 15.64 -4.11 8.44
N LEU A 309 16.34 -4.97 7.69
CA LEU A 309 16.22 -6.42 7.85
C LEU A 309 16.65 -6.86 9.26
N ARG A 310 17.81 -6.38 9.73
CA ARG A 310 18.28 -6.72 11.08
C ARG A 310 17.25 -6.31 12.14
N TRP A 311 16.77 -5.08 12.10
CA TRP A 311 15.82 -4.58 13.08
C TRP A 311 14.45 -5.27 13.00
N LYS A 312 14.00 -5.71 11.83
CA LYS A 312 12.80 -6.57 11.72
C LYS A 312 12.97 -7.88 12.48
N ARG A 313 14.12 -8.55 12.34
CA ARG A 313 14.42 -9.78 13.08
C ARG A 313 14.53 -9.52 14.59
N VAL A 314 15.18 -8.42 14.99
CA VAL A 314 15.25 -8.00 16.40
C VAL A 314 13.85 -7.76 16.98
N LEU A 315 12.97 -7.04 16.26
CA LEU A 315 11.60 -6.77 16.72
C LEU A 315 10.75 -8.05 16.77
N GLY A 316 10.88 -8.93 15.77
CA GLY A 316 10.23 -10.24 15.78
C GLY A 316 10.65 -11.08 16.98
N GLY A 317 11.94 -11.09 17.30
CA GLY A 317 12.48 -11.80 18.46
C GLY A 317 12.06 -11.22 19.79
N CYS A 318 12.02 -9.89 19.88
CA CYS A 318 11.49 -9.17 21.04
C CYS A 318 10.04 -9.61 21.30
N LEU A 319 9.19 -9.61 20.27
CA LEU A 319 7.81 -10.08 20.37
C LEU A 319 7.72 -11.53 20.84
N VAL A 320 8.52 -12.44 20.27
CA VAL A 320 8.57 -13.85 20.67
C VAL A 320 8.92 -13.98 22.16
N ARG A 321 9.96 -13.27 22.63
CA ARG A 321 10.36 -13.30 24.05
C ARG A 321 9.31 -12.69 24.97
N THR A 322 8.68 -11.60 24.57
CA THR A 322 7.58 -10.99 25.33
C THR A 322 6.40 -11.94 25.45
N GLN A 323 6.03 -12.61 24.37
CA GLN A 323 4.95 -13.59 24.37
C GLN A 323 5.27 -14.80 25.27
N GLU A 324 6.48 -15.36 25.18
CA GLU A 324 6.95 -16.45 26.05
C GLU A 324 6.87 -16.04 27.52
N HIS A 325 7.33 -14.83 27.85
CA HIS A 325 7.27 -14.30 29.21
C HIS A 325 5.82 -14.14 29.70
N ALA A 326 4.93 -13.57 28.88
CA ALA A 326 3.52 -13.43 29.22
C ALA A 326 2.85 -14.79 29.45
N HIS A 327 3.09 -15.77 28.59
CA HIS A 327 2.52 -17.12 28.73
C HIS A 327 3.05 -17.85 29.96
N ALA A 328 4.28 -17.60 30.40
CA ALA A 328 4.83 -18.19 31.60
C ALA A 328 4.10 -17.73 32.88
N HIS A 329 3.55 -16.51 32.90
CA HIS A 329 2.76 -15.98 34.03
C HIS A 329 1.29 -16.41 34.02
N LEU A 330 0.79 -16.89 32.87
CA LEU A 330 -0.59 -17.38 32.72
C LEU A 330 -0.72 -18.90 32.96
N ARG A 331 0.41 -19.57 33.20
CA ARG A 331 0.50 -21.00 33.55
C ARG A 331 0.59 -21.17 35.06
#